data_AF-A0A1V3NAA0-F1
#
_entry.id   AF-A0A1V3NAA0-F1
#
_cell.length_a   1.000
_cell.length_b   1.000
_cell.length_c   1.000
_cell.angle_alpha   90.00
_cell.angle_beta   90.00
_cell.angle_gamma   90.00
#
_symmetry.space_group_name_H-M   'P 1'
#
loop_
_entity.id
_entity.type
_entity.pdbx_description
1 polymer ?
#
loop_
_entity_poly.entity_id
_entity_poly.type
_entity_poly.pdbx_seq_one_letter_code
_entity_poly.pdbx_strand_id
1 'polypeptide(L)'
;MKHHHKLIPRIVVPAVFLALPALAHAAGGSIGTSQGKLPSVEVVGNGVEYTGLKPGIGGAWQADLSIGTWGAARIKSWKVWPVVEGGIGLPELNLSLFAASQSYSVGNRPKSVNKPVGEIFPLSLIEAHAVARCNINRDVLSSQGKSNAEIFGQTHVLQFSDLGFRKEVDLTIGNKNVITEGEVHHYTVSCLAHDTTPQIPSAGAIASPFQVTGASLSVSPGQKVQATCPVELTFNGMIQTSGTVPTTVQYRFEWPTGEKSTIFSVHVANPSAGAPVAHKVEIPLPSAAVPGPQGGGGAAPGGFAQLQPPPPPPGPLPEGVPPQPAGPQLQGATLPANEHKSSVRLVVLSAANVKSAPASYHIVCEPRVRPGVAGPGGMAVPATPEFDRDPDRPVVTGTVPNREQTAPARRATDRAGQTGETDPRGRPDGEVRERTPER
;
A
#
# COMPACT_ATOMS: atom_id res chain seq x y z
N MET A 1 -31.88 81.25 -41.88
CA MET A 1 -31.07 80.03 -42.07
C MET A 1 -31.03 79.30 -40.73
N LYS A 2 -31.72 78.16 -40.60
CA LYS A 2 -31.82 77.36 -39.36
C LYS A 2 -30.94 76.12 -39.53
N HIS A 3 -29.85 76.04 -38.77
CA HIS A 3 -29.01 74.84 -38.70
C HIS A 3 -29.68 73.80 -37.79
N HIS A 4 -30.08 72.68 -38.37
CA HIS A 4 -30.51 71.49 -37.63
C HIS A 4 -29.29 70.68 -37.21
N HIS A 5 -28.99 70.66 -35.91
CA HIS A 5 -28.04 69.71 -35.32
C HIS A 5 -28.69 68.32 -35.24
N LYS A 6 -28.19 67.37 -36.03
CA LYS A 6 -28.47 65.94 -35.87
C LYS A 6 -27.69 65.41 -34.67
N LEU A 7 -28.41 64.98 -33.63
CA LEU A 7 -27.87 64.18 -32.54
C LEU A 7 -27.60 62.76 -33.05
N ILE A 8 -26.33 62.34 -33.01
CA ILE A 8 -25.91 60.96 -33.28
C ILE A 8 -26.01 60.18 -31.96
N PRO A 9 -26.81 59.12 -31.87
CA PRO A 9 -26.85 58.29 -30.66
C PRO A 9 -25.53 57.51 -30.53
N ARG A 10 -24.83 57.71 -29.42
CA ARG A 10 -23.70 56.85 -29.01
C ARG A 10 -24.28 55.49 -28.60
N ILE A 11 -24.16 54.51 -29.48
CA ILE A 11 -24.39 53.11 -29.15
C ILE A 11 -23.22 52.65 -28.30
N VAL A 12 -23.44 52.55 -26.99
CA VAL A 12 -22.53 51.87 -26.07
C VAL A 12 -22.73 50.38 -26.30
N VAL A 13 -21.83 49.76 -27.07
CA VAL A 13 -21.77 48.30 -27.20
C VAL A 13 -21.19 47.78 -25.88
N PRO A 14 -21.95 47.06 -25.04
CA PRO A 14 -21.36 46.38 -23.90
C PRO A 14 -20.37 45.36 -24.46
N ALA A 15 -19.09 45.50 -24.11
CA ALA A 15 -18.11 44.45 -24.34
C ALA A 15 -18.55 43.23 -23.52
N VAL A 16 -19.31 42.34 -24.15
CA VAL A 16 -19.54 40.99 -23.66
C VAL A 16 -18.18 40.33 -23.73
N PHE A 17 -17.43 40.38 -22.63
CA PHE A 17 -16.34 39.46 -22.39
C PHE A 17 -16.95 38.07 -22.41
N LEU A 18 -16.89 37.42 -23.57
CA LEU A 18 -17.00 35.98 -23.67
C LEU A 18 -15.90 35.43 -22.78
N ALA A 19 -16.26 35.13 -21.53
CA ALA A 19 -15.47 34.30 -20.66
C ALA A 19 -15.41 32.94 -21.35
N LEU A 20 -14.43 32.79 -22.25
CA LEU A 20 -14.00 31.50 -22.75
C LEU A 20 -13.86 30.63 -21.50
N PRO A 21 -14.55 29.48 -21.41
CA PRO A 21 -14.35 28.56 -20.31
C PRO A 21 -12.86 28.25 -20.33
N ALA A 22 -12.13 28.81 -19.36
CA ALA A 22 -10.72 28.55 -19.20
C ALA A 22 -10.62 27.04 -19.12
N LEU A 23 -10.03 26.43 -20.15
CA LEU A 23 -9.73 25.01 -20.18
C LEU A 23 -8.98 24.75 -18.88
N ALA A 24 -9.70 24.16 -17.92
CA ALA A 24 -9.16 23.79 -16.64
C ALA A 24 -8.01 22.85 -16.94
N HIS A 25 -6.80 23.39 -16.91
CA HIS A 25 -5.59 22.62 -17.14
C HIS A 25 -5.65 21.47 -16.14
N ALA A 26 -5.73 20.26 -16.69
CA ALA A 26 -5.85 19.05 -15.90
C ALA A 26 -4.73 19.07 -14.86
N ALA A 27 -5.12 18.96 -13.58
CA ALA A 27 -4.21 19.08 -12.45
C ALA A 27 -3.01 18.14 -12.64
N GLY A 28 -1.82 18.71 -12.83
CA GLY A 28 -0.57 17.96 -12.85
C GLY A 28 -0.07 17.77 -11.43
N GLY A 29 -0.26 16.58 -10.87
CA GLY A 29 0.44 16.15 -9.66
C GLY A 29 1.70 15.38 -10.06
N SER A 30 2.89 15.84 -9.67
CA SER A 30 4.08 15.00 -9.70
C SER A 30 4.07 14.06 -8.51
N ILE A 31 4.52 12.83 -8.72
CA ILE A 31 4.65 11.83 -7.66
C ILE A 31 6.07 11.29 -7.75
N GLY A 32 6.84 11.45 -6.68
CA GLY A 32 8.06 10.69 -6.49
C GLY A 32 7.72 9.45 -5.69
N THR A 33 8.03 8.27 -6.21
CA THR A 33 8.00 7.01 -5.46
C THR A 33 9.38 6.80 -4.88
N SER A 34 9.51 6.99 -3.58
CA SER A 34 10.72 6.66 -2.83
C SER A 34 10.87 5.14 -2.69
N GLN A 35 12.12 4.69 -2.78
CA GLN A 35 12.64 3.32 -2.73
C GLN A 35 11.67 2.22 -2.26
N GLY A 36 11.08 1.51 -3.21
CA GLY A 36 10.50 0.20 -2.93
C GLY A 36 11.57 -0.87 -2.84
N LYS A 37 11.75 -1.47 -1.66
CA LYS A 37 12.56 -2.68 -1.50
C LYS A 37 11.65 -3.90 -1.58
N LEU A 38 11.55 -4.51 -2.77
CA LEU A 38 11.03 -5.87 -2.86
C LEU A 38 12.03 -6.86 -2.26
N PRO A 39 11.55 -7.99 -1.70
CA PRO A 39 12.43 -9.06 -1.28
C PRO A 39 13.12 -9.71 -2.49
N SER A 40 14.33 -10.22 -2.25
CA SER A 40 14.98 -11.14 -3.18
C SER A 40 14.10 -12.38 -3.34
N VAL A 41 13.82 -12.75 -4.58
CA VAL A 41 13.04 -13.94 -4.92
C VAL A 41 13.99 -15.07 -5.24
N GLU A 42 13.96 -16.15 -4.47
CA GLU A 42 14.81 -17.31 -4.70
C GLU A 42 14.02 -18.38 -5.47
N VAL A 43 14.54 -18.81 -6.61
CA VAL A 43 13.94 -19.82 -7.49
C VAL A 43 14.79 -21.09 -7.44
N VAL A 44 14.16 -22.24 -7.20
CA VAL A 44 14.82 -23.55 -7.17
C VAL A 44 14.63 -24.28 -8.51
N GLY A 45 15.59 -25.13 -8.85
CA GLY A 45 15.53 -25.98 -10.05
C GLY A 45 15.88 -27.43 -9.77
N ASN A 46 15.64 -28.29 -10.76
CA ASN A 46 15.83 -29.75 -10.71
C ASN A 46 17.08 -30.23 -11.46
N GLY A 47 17.99 -29.31 -11.82
CA GLY A 47 19.19 -29.60 -12.63
C GLY A 47 18.95 -29.64 -14.14
N VAL A 48 17.71 -29.43 -14.59
CA VAL A 48 17.32 -29.32 -16.01
C VAL A 48 16.54 -28.03 -16.28
N GLU A 49 15.68 -27.64 -15.34
CA GLU A 49 14.90 -26.41 -15.38
C GLU A 49 14.66 -25.86 -13.97
N TYR A 50 14.30 -24.59 -13.91
CA TYR A 50 13.78 -23.97 -12.70
C TYR A 50 12.29 -24.29 -12.59
N THR A 51 11.86 -24.75 -11.42
CA THR A 51 10.55 -25.39 -11.24
C THR A 51 9.63 -24.68 -10.26
N GLY A 52 10.17 -23.86 -9.36
CA GLY A 52 9.36 -23.18 -8.36
C GLY A 52 10.15 -22.23 -7.49
N LEU A 53 9.47 -21.56 -6.56
CA LEU A 53 10.12 -20.73 -5.57
C LEU A 53 10.67 -21.56 -4.42
N LYS A 54 11.80 -21.12 -3.85
CA LYS A 54 12.19 -21.57 -2.52
C LYS A 54 11.12 -21.10 -1.52
N PRO A 55 10.64 -21.95 -0.61
CA PRO A 55 9.72 -21.53 0.43
C PRO A 55 10.29 -20.33 1.20
N GLY A 56 9.56 -19.21 1.18
CA GLY A 56 10.05 -17.95 1.74
C GLY A 56 8.92 -17.00 2.07
N ILE A 57 9.14 -16.16 3.07
CA ILE A 57 8.15 -15.19 3.56
C ILE A 57 7.62 -14.33 2.40
N GLY A 58 6.31 -14.08 2.39
CA GLY A 58 5.62 -13.26 1.37
C GLY A 58 6.37 -12.00 0.96
N GLY A 59 6.14 -11.56 -0.27
CA GLY A 59 6.62 -10.28 -0.78
C GLY A 59 6.09 -9.10 0.03
N ALA A 60 6.87 -8.04 0.17
CA ALA A 60 6.39 -6.76 0.68
C ALA A 60 6.87 -5.64 -0.24
N TRP A 61 6.01 -4.69 -0.54
CA TRP A 61 6.40 -3.47 -1.25
C TRP A 61 6.12 -2.26 -0.37
N GLN A 62 6.91 -1.21 -0.57
CA GLN A 62 6.72 0.09 0.03
C GLN A 62 6.97 1.15 -1.04
N ALA A 63 6.26 2.27 -0.97
CA ALA A 63 6.47 3.43 -1.82
C ALA A 63 6.09 4.70 -1.04
N ASP A 64 6.76 5.82 -1.29
CA ASP A 64 6.22 7.11 -0.85
C ASP A 64 5.23 7.64 -1.89
N LEU A 65 4.02 7.96 -1.43
CA LEU A 65 2.96 8.54 -2.24
C LEU A 65 2.91 10.04 -1.99
N SER A 66 3.24 10.82 -3.01
CA SER A 66 3.05 12.28 -3.03
C SER A 66 2.07 12.67 -4.14
N ILE A 67 0.85 13.10 -3.81
CA ILE A 67 -0.17 13.62 -4.73
C ILE A 67 -0.43 15.08 -4.35
N GLY A 68 -0.44 15.98 -5.33
CA GLY A 68 -0.87 17.37 -5.16
C GLY A 68 -1.90 17.77 -6.20
N THR A 69 -2.88 18.59 -5.82
CA THR A 69 -3.84 19.20 -6.74
C THR A 69 -3.68 20.71 -6.77
N TRP A 70 -3.93 21.32 -7.93
CA TRP A 70 -3.92 22.77 -8.12
C TRP A 70 -5.35 23.32 -8.26
N GLY A 71 -5.55 24.61 -7.99
CA GLY A 71 -6.83 25.28 -8.13
C GLY A 71 -7.90 24.76 -7.17
N ALA A 72 -9.14 24.55 -7.65
CA ALA A 72 -10.28 24.12 -6.82
C ALA A 72 -10.37 22.59 -6.62
N ALA A 73 -9.64 21.77 -7.38
CA ALA A 73 -9.70 20.31 -7.29
C ALA A 73 -9.25 19.81 -5.90
N ARG A 74 -9.88 18.76 -5.39
CA ARG A 74 -9.50 18.01 -4.18
C ARG A 74 -9.48 16.51 -4.50
N ILE A 75 -8.74 15.74 -3.72
CA ILE A 75 -8.57 14.30 -3.94
C ILE A 75 -9.78 13.57 -3.34
N LYS A 76 -10.56 12.87 -4.17
CA LYS A 76 -11.66 12.00 -3.70
C LYS A 76 -11.14 10.67 -3.23
N SER A 77 -10.27 10.05 -4.02
CA SER A 77 -9.63 8.78 -3.69
C SER A 77 -8.31 8.64 -4.43
N TRP A 78 -7.50 7.71 -3.96
CA TRP A 78 -6.31 7.26 -4.65
C TRP A 78 -6.10 5.76 -4.41
N LYS A 79 -5.38 5.14 -5.33
CA LYS A 79 -4.98 3.74 -5.30
C LYS A 79 -3.57 3.63 -5.89
N VAL A 80 -2.68 2.87 -5.27
CA VAL A 80 -1.30 2.63 -5.71
C VAL A 80 -0.99 1.15 -5.59
N TRP A 81 -0.36 0.55 -6.60
CA TRP A 81 0.02 -0.86 -6.58
C TRP A 81 1.28 -1.13 -7.41
N PRO A 82 2.06 -2.16 -7.06
CA PRO A 82 3.21 -2.54 -7.85
C PRO A 82 2.78 -3.24 -9.14
N VAL A 83 3.65 -3.13 -10.13
CA VAL A 83 3.55 -3.79 -11.41
C VAL A 83 4.92 -4.31 -11.75
N VAL A 84 5.02 -5.58 -12.13
CA VAL A 84 6.27 -6.16 -12.62
C VAL A 84 6.19 -6.25 -14.13
N GLU A 85 7.01 -5.48 -14.82
CA GLU A 85 7.10 -5.56 -16.26
C GLU A 85 7.57 -6.96 -16.69
N GLY A 86 6.95 -7.40 -17.77
CA GLY A 86 7.18 -8.71 -18.34
C GLY A 86 8.60 -8.89 -18.87
N GLY A 87 9.23 -7.81 -19.33
CA GLY A 87 10.44 -7.88 -20.15
C GLY A 87 10.21 -8.69 -21.42
N ILE A 88 11.29 -9.16 -22.05
CA ILE A 88 11.21 -9.88 -23.32
C ILE A 88 10.47 -11.21 -23.12
N GLY A 89 9.27 -11.32 -23.72
CA GLY A 89 8.54 -12.58 -23.86
C GLY A 89 7.61 -12.95 -22.69
N LEU A 90 7.47 -12.11 -21.66
CA LEU A 90 6.50 -12.36 -20.58
C LEU A 90 5.47 -11.23 -20.51
N PRO A 91 4.24 -11.51 -20.07
CA PRO A 91 3.26 -10.47 -19.83
C PRO A 91 3.61 -9.65 -18.59
N GLU A 92 3.10 -8.42 -18.53
CA GLU A 92 3.12 -7.61 -17.31
C GLU A 92 2.32 -8.32 -16.19
N LEU A 93 2.92 -8.40 -15.00
CA LEU A 93 2.25 -8.88 -13.80
C LEU A 93 1.70 -7.71 -12.99
N ASN A 94 0.37 -7.62 -12.97
CA ASN A 94 -0.36 -6.56 -12.27
C ASN A 94 -0.78 -7.02 -10.87
N LEU A 95 -0.24 -6.37 -9.83
CA LEU A 95 -0.51 -6.70 -8.43
C LEU A 95 -1.56 -5.76 -7.80
N SER A 96 -2.53 -5.28 -8.58
CA SER A 96 -3.59 -4.35 -8.11
C SER A 96 -4.51 -4.90 -7.02
N LEU A 97 -4.50 -6.21 -6.76
CA LEU A 97 -5.15 -6.84 -5.62
C LEU A 97 -4.49 -6.45 -4.28
N PHE A 98 -3.21 -6.06 -4.31
CA PHE A 98 -2.41 -5.65 -3.16
C PHE A 98 -2.16 -4.15 -3.20
N ALA A 99 -3.16 -3.40 -3.67
CA ALA A 99 -3.08 -1.97 -3.77
C ALA A 99 -3.33 -1.30 -2.42
N ALA A 100 -2.48 -0.34 -2.06
CA ALA A 100 -2.83 0.62 -1.04
C ALA A 100 -3.83 1.62 -1.62
N SER A 101 -4.92 1.90 -0.90
CA SER A 101 -5.92 2.87 -1.34
C SER A 101 -6.57 3.62 -0.18
N GLN A 102 -7.11 4.80 -0.48
CA GLN A 102 -7.95 5.54 0.46
C GLN A 102 -8.96 6.38 -0.29
N SER A 103 -10.14 6.51 0.30
CA SER A 103 -11.23 7.36 -0.17
C SER A 103 -11.62 8.36 0.92
N TYR A 104 -12.02 9.57 0.50
CA TYR A 104 -12.38 10.68 1.37
C TYR A 104 -13.82 11.13 1.13
N SER A 105 -14.57 11.33 2.22
CA SER A 105 -15.90 11.94 2.19
C SER A 105 -15.82 13.39 1.70
N VAL A 106 -16.93 13.94 1.17
CA VAL A 106 -16.97 15.25 0.51
C VAL A 106 -16.33 16.39 1.33
N GLY A 107 -16.51 16.41 2.66
CA GLY A 107 -15.96 17.44 3.54
C GLY A 107 -14.48 17.26 3.91
N ASN A 108 -13.95 16.04 3.81
CA ASN A 108 -12.59 15.68 4.26
C ASN A 108 -11.60 15.45 3.11
N ARG A 109 -11.94 15.90 1.90
CA ARG A 109 -11.09 15.72 0.71
C ARG A 109 -9.85 16.61 0.77
N PRO A 110 -8.63 16.06 0.81
CA PRO A 110 -7.44 16.87 0.93
C PRO A 110 -7.05 17.51 -0.42
N LYS A 111 -6.20 18.55 -0.37
CA LYS A 111 -5.52 19.13 -1.53
C LYS A 111 -4.25 18.36 -1.91
N SER A 112 -3.69 17.64 -0.95
CA SER A 112 -2.46 16.87 -1.13
C SER A 112 -2.47 15.64 -0.24
N VAL A 113 -1.82 14.58 -0.70
CA VAL A 113 -1.53 13.38 0.07
C VAL A 113 -0.03 13.17 0.00
N ASN A 114 0.67 13.22 1.13
CA ASN A 114 2.08 12.87 1.20
C ASN A 114 2.25 11.84 2.30
N LYS A 115 2.39 10.57 1.95
CA LYS A 115 2.60 9.50 2.91
C LYS A 115 3.25 8.25 2.31
N PRO A 116 3.98 7.49 3.12
CA PRO A 116 4.39 6.14 2.78
C PRO A 116 3.16 5.21 2.68
N VAL A 117 3.21 4.32 1.71
CA VAL A 117 2.24 3.26 1.46
C VAL A 117 2.98 1.94 1.21
N GLY A 118 2.33 0.81 1.46
CA GLY A 118 2.94 -0.50 1.24
C GLY A 118 2.00 -1.62 1.64
N GLU A 119 2.15 -2.79 1.03
CA GLU A 119 1.38 -3.99 1.33
C GLU A 119 2.26 -5.25 1.26
N ILE A 120 1.82 -6.30 1.96
CA ILE A 120 2.37 -7.65 1.82
C ILE A 120 1.55 -8.42 0.78
N PHE A 121 2.22 -9.20 -0.05
CA PHE A 121 1.61 -10.11 -1.01
C PHE A 121 2.26 -11.50 -0.95
N PRO A 122 1.54 -12.59 -1.25
CA PRO A 122 2.14 -13.92 -1.29
C PRO A 122 3.10 -14.06 -2.48
N LEU A 123 4.25 -14.69 -2.26
CA LEU A 123 5.25 -14.91 -3.31
C LEU A 123 4.72 -15.80 -4.46
N SER A 124 3.71 -16.63 -4.21
CA SER A 124 3.07 -17.46 -5.25
C SER A 124 2.50 -16.66 -6.43
N LEU A 125 2.21 -15.37 -6.25
CA LEU A 125 1.72 -14.51 -7.33
C LEU A 125 2.82 -14.13 -8.32
N ILE A 126 4.07 -14.09 -7.87
CA ILE A 126 5.22 -13.77 -8.70
C ILE A 126 6.00 -15.03 -9.12
N GLU A 127 5.60 -16.21 -8.63
CA GLU A 127 6.28 -17.48 -8.90
C GLU A 127 6.40 -17.79 -10.37
N ALA A 128 5.28 -17.81 -11.10
CA ALA A 128 5.28 -18.09 -12.53
C ALA A 128 6.20 -17.13 -13.30
N HIS A 129 6.20 -15.85 -12.91
CA HIS A 129 7.04 -14.82 -13.52
C HIS A 129 8.54 -15.04 -13.23
N ALA A 130 8.89 -15.26 -11.95
CA ALA A 130 10.27 -15.50 -11.52
C ALA A 130 10.85 -16.79 -12.10
N VAL A 131 10.08 -17.88 -12.11
CA VAL A 131 10.46 -19.16 -12.73
C VAL A 131 10.70 -18.99 -14.22
N ALA A 132 9.78 -18.33 -14.93
CA ALA A 132 9.93 -18.09 -16.35
C ALA A 132 11.18 -17.26 -16.67
N ARG A 133 11.49 -16.23 -15.87
CA ARG A 133 12.72 -15.44 -16.01
C ARG A 133 13.98 -16.27 -15.82
N CYS A 134 14.01 -17.15 -14.81
CA CYS A 134 15.14 -18.05 -14.61
C CYS A 134 15.31 -19.04 -15.76
N ASN A 135 14.20 -19.54 -16.34
CA ASN A 135 14.24 -20.43 -17.50
C ASN A 135 14.65 -19.72 -18.79
N ILE A 136 14.25 -18.45 -19.01
CA ILE A 136 14.78 -17.64 -20.11
C ILE A 136 16.30 -17.47 -19.98
N ASN A 137 16.79 -17.19 -18.77
CA ASN A 137 18.23 -17.08 -18.54
C ASN A 137 18.96 -18.41 -18.75
N ARG A 138 18.36 -19.54 -18.34
CA ARG A 138 18.86 -20.89 -18.67
C ARG A 138 19.01 -21.06 -20.18
N ASP A 139 17.99 -20.69 -20.96
CA ASP A 139 18.02 -20.84 -22.42
C ASP A 139 19.10 -19.99 -23.07
N VAL A 140 19.29 -18.76 -22.59
CA VAL A 140 20.40 -17.89 -23.01
C VAL A 140 21.75 -18.57 -22.72
N LEU A 141 21.97 -19.06 -21.51
CA LEU A 141 23.23 -19.74 -21.15
C LEU A 141 23.44 -21.02 -21.98
N SER A 142 22.38 -21.81 -22.21
CA SER A 142 22.43 -23.00 -23.05
C SER A 142 22.78 -22.65 -24.50
N SER A 143 22.24 -21.56 -25.04
CA SER A 143 22.57 -21.08 -26.40
C SER A 143 24.02 -20.63 -26.53
N GLN A 144 24.67 -20.28 -25.42
CA GLN A 144 26.10 -19.96 -25.33
C GLN A 144 26.98 -21.22 -25.14
N GLY A 145 26.40 -22.42 -25.22
CA GLY A 145 27.12 -23.69 -25.09
C GLY A 145 27.37 -24.13 -23.65
N LYS A 146 26.73 -23.50 -22.65
CA LYS A 146 26.84 -23.93 -21.25
C LYS A 146 26.10 -25.24 -21.02
N SER A 147 26.74 -26.16 -20.32
CA SER A 147 26.14 -27.43 -19.90
C SER A 147 25.19 -27.23 -18.70
N ASN A 148 24.27 -28.17 -18.48
CA ASN A 148 23.40 -28.15 -17.29
C ASN A 148 24.20 -28.13 -15.98
N ALA A 149 25.34 -28.81 -15.92
CA ALA A 149 26.20 -28.79 -14.74
C ALA A 149 26.76 -27.37 -14.45
N GLU A 150 27.11 -26.60 -15.48
CA GLU A 150 27.56 -25.21 -15.32
C GLU A 150 26.41 -24.25 -15.03
N ILE A 151 25.24 -24.49 -15.62
CA ILE A 151 24.06 -23.65 -15.42
C ILE A 151 23.52 -23.84 -14.01
N PHE A 152 23.30 -25.08 -13.59
CA PHE A 152 22.69 -25.38 -12.30
C PHE A 152 23.71 -25.60 -11.17
N GLY A 153 25.02 -25.59 -11.46
CA GLY A 153 26.07 -25.70 -10.45
C GLY A 153 26.38 -24.41 -9.68
N GLN A 154 25.76 -23.28 -10.08
CA GLN A 154 25.97 -21.98 -9.44
C GLN A 154 24.67 -21.19 -9.36
N THR A 155 24.58 -20.28 -8.38
CA THR A 155 23.44 -19.37 -8.26
C THR A 155 23.61 -18.19 -9.21
N HIS A 156 22.59 -17.92 -10.02
CA HIS A 156 22.55 -16.78 -10.94
C HIS A 156 21.65 -15.69 -10.39
N VAL A 157 22.20 -14.50 -10.20
CA VAL A 157 21.45 -13.34 -9.70
C VAL A 157 21.06 -12.47 -10.87
N LEU A 158 19.77 -12.39 -11.14
CA LEU A 158 19.18 -11.59 -12.21
C LEU A 158 18.62 -10.30 -11.59
N GLN A 159 19.16 -9.15 -12.01
CA GLN A 159 18.63 -7.84 -11.65
C GLN A 159 17.70 -7.35 -12.75
N PHE A 160 16.47 -7.02 -12.39
CA PHE A 160 15.49 -6.52 -13.34
C PHE A 160 15.06 -5.11 -12.95
N SER A 161 15.24 -4.17 -13.87
CA SER A 161 14.74 -2.80 -13.81
C SER A 161 13.28 -2.74 -14.21
N ASP A 162 12.43 -3.61 -13.66
CA ASP A 162 11.11 -3.87 -14.22
C ASP A 162 10.01 -3.71 -13.15
N LEU A 163 10.35 -3.30 -11.92
CA LEU A 163 9.32 -3.02 -10.92
C LEU A 163 8.85 -1.56 -11.05
N GLY A 164 7.70 -1.37 -11.66
CA GLY A 164 7.00 -0.09 -11.66
C GLY A 164 5.95 -0.02 -10.55
N PHE A 165 5.44 1.18 -10.33
CA PHE A 165 4.19 1.40 -9.61
C PHE A 165 3.17 2.01 -10.54
N ARG A 166 1.95 1.48 -10.52
CA ARG A 166 0.79 2.14 -11.11
C ARG A 166 -0.02 2.80 -10.02
N LYS A 167 -0.72 3.86 -10.41
CA LYS A 167 -1.62 4.58 -9.53
C LYS A 167 -2.87 5.01 -10.25
N GLU A 168 -3.89 5.29 -9.47
CA GLU A 168 -5.15 5.86 -9.90
C GLU A 168 -5.54 6.93 -8.88
N VAL A 169 -5.91 8.12 -9.38
CA VAL A 169 -6.35 9.24 -8.54
C VAL A 169 -7.65 9.78 -9.10
N ASP A 170 -8.68 9.85 -8.24
CA ASP A 170 -9.97 10.48 -8.56
C ASP A 170 -10.03 11.86 -7.89
N LEU A 171 -10.40 12.88 -8.66
CA LEU A 171 -10.44 14.29 -8.25
C LEU A 171 -11.87 14.84 -8.26
N THR A 172 -12.16 15.84 -7.43
CA THR A 172 -13.48 16.52 -7.37
C THR A 172 -13.90 17.16 -8.68
N ILE A 173 -12.94 17.46 -9.55
CA ILE A 173 -13.15 18.14 -10.82
C ILE A 173 -12.40 17.35 -11.89
N GLY A 174 -13.12 16.92 -12.92
CA GLY A 174 -12.60 16.07 -14.00
C GLY A 174 -12.85 14.57 -13.74
N ASN A 175 -13.51 13.89 -14.69
CA ASN A 175 -13.79 12.45 -14.63
C ASN A 175 -12.59 11.59 -15.08
N LYS A 176 -11.35 12.09 -14.92
CA LYS A 176 -10.17 11.39 -15.43
C LYS A 176 -9.39 10.75 -14.27
N ASN A 177 -9.37 9.42 -14.30
CA ASN A 177 -8.36 8.62 -13.64
C ASN A 177 -7.01 8.93 -14.29
N VAL A 178 -6.13 9.61 -13.58
CA VAL A 178 -4.75 9.77 -14.03
C VAL A 178 -3.98 8.52 -13.62
N ILE A 179 -3.73 7.65 -14.59
CA ILE A 179 -2.73 6.59 -14.45
C ILE A 179 -1.38 7.19 -14.82
N THR A 180 -0.44 7.17 -13.89
CA THR A 180 0.95 7.53 -14.20
C THR A 180 1.83 6.41 -13.67
N GLU A 181 2.82 6.04 -14.45
CA GLU A 181 3.88 5.13 -14.04
C GLU A 181 4.80 5.85 -13.04
N GLY A 182 5.11 5.16 -11.94
CA GLY A 182 6.08 5.59 -10.94
C GLY A 182 7.51 5.26 -11.38
N GLU A 183 8.47 5.59 -10.52
CA GLU A 183 9.88 5.27 -10.73
C GLU A 183 10.06 3.75 -10.76
N VAL A 184 10.96 3.31 -11.64
CA VAL A 184 11.24 1.89 -11.85
C VAL A 184 12.34 1.45 -10.89
N HIS A 185 12.05 0.48 -10.05
CA HIS A 185 13.00 -0.07 -9.10
C HIS A 185 13.53 -1.43 -9.56
N HIS A 186 14.73 -1.76 -9.06
CA HIS A 186 15.31 -3.06 -9.30
C HIS A 186 14.75 -4.09 -8.33
N TYR A 187 14.19 -5.18 -8.84
CA TYR A 187 13.97 -6.39 -8.07
C TYR A 187 14.96 -7.46 -8.49
N THR A 188 15.36 -8.30 -7.54
CA THR A 188 16.37 -9.34 -7.75
C THR A 188 15.72 -10.71 -7.72
N VAL A 189 15.95 -11.51 -8.76
CA VAL A 189 15.61 -12.92 -8.79
C VAL A 189 16.89 -13.73 -8.74
N SER A 190 17.04 -14.57 -7.72
CA SER A 190 18.16 -15.47 -7.56
C SER A 190 17.75 -16.86 -8.02
N CYS A 191 18.23 -17.28 -9.18
CA CYS A 191 18.05 -18.62 -9.71
C CYS A 191 19.09 -19.52 -9.04
N LEU A 192 18.67 -20.25 -8.01
CA LEU A 192 19.57 -21.00 -7.14
C LEU A 192 20.22 -22.18 -7.85
N ALA A 193 21.45 -22.50 -7.43
CA ALA A 193 22.09 -23.75 -7.80
C ALA A 193 21.18 -24.94 -7.42
N HIS A 194 21.14 -25.96 -8.28
CA HIS A 194 20.46 -27.21 -7.98
C HIS A 194 21.24 -27.94 -6.89
N ASP A 195 20.57 -28.16 -5.76
CA ASP A 195 21.13 -28.96 -4.69
C ASP A 195 21.11 -30.45 -5.10
N THR A 196 22.29 -30.98 -5.45
CA THR A 196 22.47 -32.39 -5.83
C THR A 196 22.54 -33.32 -4.61
N THR A 197 22.42 -32.78 -3.39
CA THR A 197 22.28 -33.61 -2.20
C THR A 197 21.08 -34.54 -2.44
N PRO A 198 21.27 -35.87 -2.48
CA PRO A 198 20.20 -36.79 -2.82
C PRO A 198 19.02 -36.50 -1.91
N GLN A 199 17.93 -35.93 -2.45
CA GLN A 199 16.67 -35.94 -1.77
C GLN A 199 16.31 -37.41 -1.67
N ILE A 200 16.60 -38.00 -0.51
CA ILE A 200 16.24 -39.38 -0.20
C ILE A 200 14.75 -39.46 -0.55
N PRO A 201 14.36 -40.18 -1.61
CA PRO A 201 12.97 -40.25 -2.00
C PRO A 201 12.25 -40.79 -0.77
N SER A 202 11.38 -39.96 -0.19
CA SER A 202 10.63 -40.33 0.99
C SER A 202 9.77 -41.53 0.59
N ALA A 203 10.28 -42.73 0.87
CA ALA A 203 9.69 -43.99 0.45
C ALA A 203 8.27 -44.05 1.04
N GLY A 204 7.27 -43.91 0.17
CA GLY A 204 5.88 -43.72 0.56
C GLY A 204 5.70 -42.43 1.38
N ALA A 205 5.52 -41.30 0.72
CA ALA A 205 5.18 -40.04 1.39
C ALA A 205 3.82 -40.20 2.08
N ILE A 206 3.82 -40.71 3.31
CA ILE A 206 2.77 -40.50 4.29
C ILE A 206 2.52 -38.99 4.24
N ALA A 207 1.28 -38.60 3.93
CA ALA A 207 0.89 -37.20 3.80
C ALA A 207 1.57 -36.39 4.90
N SER A 208 2.52 -35.52 4.51
CA SER A 208 3.32 -34.79 5.48
C SER A 208 2.35 -34.07 6.41
N PRO A 209 2.45 -34.29 7.73
CA PRO A 209 1.53 -33.68 8.66
C PRO A 209 1.59 -32.17 8.47
N PHE A 210 0.45 -31.51 8.63
CA PHE A 210 0.39 -30.07 8.52
C PHE A 210 1.43 -29.44 9.47
N GLN A 211 2.29 -28.59 8.92
CA GLN A 211 3.28 -27.84 9.69
C GLN A 211 3.25 -26.38 9.31
N VAL A 212 3.44 -25.51 10.30
CA VAL A 212 3.68 -24.08 10.07
C VAL A 212 5.19 -23.91 9.92
N THR A 213 5.63 -23.43 8.76
CA THR A 213 7.05 -23.31 8.40
C THR A 213 7.58 -21.90 8.57
N GLY A 214 6.71 -20.89 8.62
CA GLY A 214 7.10 -19.50 8.72
C GLY A 214 5.95 -18.57 9.04
N ALA A 215 6.27 -17.36 9.47
CA ALA A 215 5.30 -16.29 9.72
C ALA A 215 5.93 -14.93 9.41
N SER A 216 5.14 -14.03 8.84
CA SER A 216 5.55 -12.64 8.60
C SER A 216 4.46 -11.66 8.98
N LEU A 217 4.87 -10.44 9.26
CA LEU A 217 3.99 -9.37 9.67
C LEU A 217 4.47 -8.03 9.12
N SER A 218 3.54 -7.22 8.62
CA SER A 218 3.66 -5.78 8.42
C SER A 218 2.54 -5.06 9.17
N VAL A 219 2.81 -3.80 9.48
CA VAL A 219 1.84 -2.89 10.12
C VAL A 219 1.47 -1.84 9.10
N SER A 220 0.18 -1.54 8.99
CA SER A 220 -0.36 -0.49 8.13
C SER A 220 -1.19 0.48 8.98
N PRO A 221 -0.90 1.80 8.95
CA PRO A 221 0.16 2.43 8.17
C PRO A 221 1.57 2.06 8.70
N GLY A 222 2.51 1.79 7.79
CA GLY A 222 3.87 1.34 8.15
C GLY A 222 4.81 2.41 8.69
N GLN A 223 4.32 3.63 8.97
CA GLN A 223 5.10 4.76 9.46
C GLN A 223 4.33 5.61 10.50
N LYS A 224 4.97 6.70 10.95
CA LYS A 224 4.47 7.67 11.93
C LYS A 224 2.99 8.04 11.69
N VAL A 225 2.09 7.48 12.49
CA VAL A 225 0.65 7.76 12.46
C VAL A 225 0.38 8.94 13.38
N GLN A 226 -0.07 10.07 12.83
CA GLN A 226 -0.62 11.17 13.62
C GLN A 226 -2.13 10.97 13.73
N ALA A 227 -2.64 10.73 14.93
CA ALA A 227 -4.06 10.45 15.15
C ALA A 227 -4.51 10.84 16.56
N THR A 228 -5.82 11.00 16.74
CA THR A 228 -6.42 11.09 18.07
C THR A 228 -6.49 9.70 18.69
N CYS A 229 -5.91 9.53 19.88
CA CYS A 229 -5.88 8.24 20.57
C CYS A 229 -7.25 7.88 21.22
N PRO A 230 -7.61 6.58 21.29
CA PRO A 230 -6.85 5.38 20.89
C PRO A 230 -6.73 5.19 19.37
N VAL A 231 -5.64 4.54 18.93
CA VAL A 231 -5.34 4.31 17.50
C VAL A 231 -5.49 2.84 17.18
N GLU A 232 -6.20 2.55 16.09
CA GLU A 232 -6.25 1.23 15.47
C GLU A 232 -5.21 1.15 14.34
N LEU A 233 -4.39 0.09 14.35
CA LEU A 233 -3.51 -0.25 13.22
C LEU A 233 -4.00 -1.54 12.57
N THR A 234 -3.80 -1.66 11.27
CA THR A 234 -4.04 -2.91 10.54
C THR A 234 -2.75 -3.72 10.52
N PHE A 235 -2.79 -4.93 11.05
CA PHE A 235 -1.69 -5.89 11.02
C PHE A 235 -1.95 -6.90 9.91
N ASN A 236 -1.11 -6.83 8.88
CA ASN A 236 -1.15 -7.73 7.73
C ASN A 236 -0.04 -8.75 7.90
N GLY A 237 -0.35 -10.04 7.82
CA GLY A 237 0.63 -11.09 7.99
C GLY A 237 0.47 -12.21 6.97
N MET A 238 1.49 -13.04 6.89
CA MET A 238 1.49 -14.25 6.08
C MET A 238 1.92 -15.42 6.95
N ILE A 239 1.09 -16.45 7.05
CA ILE A 239 1.45 -17.71 7.70
C ILE A 239 1.84 -18.71 6.63
N GLN A 240 3.06 -19.21 6.69
CA GLN A 240 3.56 -20.21 5.77
C GLN A 240 3.40 -21.60 6.34
N THR A 241 2.98 -22.52 5.50
CA THR A 241 2.65 -23.86 5.92
C THR A 241 3.19 -24.88 4.93
N SER A 242 3.25 -26.13 5.36
CA SER A 242 3.54 -27.29 4.51
C SER A 242 2.58 -28.42 4.89
N GLY A 243 2.34 -29.33 3.94
CA GLY A 243 1.43 -30.45 4.10
C GLY A 243 0.36 -30.46 3.00
N THR A 244 -0.54 -31.43 3.06
CA THR A 244 -1.58 -31.63 2.02
C THR A 244 -3.00 -31.48 2.55
N VAL A 245 -3.17 -31.40 3.88
CA VAL A 245 -4.49 -31.37 4.52
C VAL A 245 -4.85 -29.93 4.90
N PRO A 246 -6.00 -29.41 4.44
CA PRO A 246 -6.53 -28.14 4.90
C PRO A 246 -6.71 -28.13 6.42
N THR A 247 -6.42 -27.00 7.07
CA THR A 247 -6.54 -26.91 8.53
C THR A 247 -6.81 -25.49 8.99
N THR A 248 -7.17 -25.34 10.26
CA THR A 248 -7.32 -24.04 10.89
C THR A 248 -6.12 -23.75 11.78
N VAL A 249 -5.45 -22.65 11.52
CA VAL A 249 -4.30 -22.18 12.29
C VAL A 249 -4.75 -21.09 13.25
N GLN A 250 -4.38 -21.23 14.52
CA GLN A 250 -4.57 -20.18 15.51
C GLN A 250 -3.32 -19.31 15.62
N TYR A 251 -3.50 -18.01 15.84
CA TYR A 251 -2.40 -17.06 15.98
C TYR A 251 -2.80 -15.87 16.85
N ARG A 252 -1.82 -15.08 17.27
CA ARG A 252 -2.01 -13.83 18.01
C ARG A 252 -0.86 -12.86 17.73
N PHE A 253 -1.05 -11.61 18.13
CA PHE A 253 -0.01 -10.59 18.14
C PHE A 253 0.58 -10.47 19.55
N GLU A 254 1.90 -10.27 19.62
CA GLU A 254 2.64 -10.12 20.87
C GLU A 254 3.52 -8.87 20.80
N TRP A 255 3.43 -8.03 21.83
CA TRP A 255 4.26 -6.84 21.98
C TRP A 255 5.48 -7.12 22.88
N PRO A 256 6.57 -6.34 22.76
CA PRO A 256 7.74 -6.45 23.62
C PRO A 256 7.44 -6.29 25.12
N THR A 257 6.36 -5.59 25.46
CA THR A 257 5.87 -5.39 26.83
C THR A 257 5.27 -6.66 27.45
N GLY A 258 5.05 -7.72 26.65
CA GLY A 258 4.42 -8.96 27.07
C GLY A 258 2.90 -8.97 26.91
N GLU A 259 2.29 -7.83 26.56
CA GLU A 259 0.89 -7.74 26.15
C GLU A 259 0.63 -8.60 24.91
N LYS A 260 -0.58 -9.14 24.82
CA LYS A 260 -0.98 -10.09 23.78
C LYS A 260 -2.38 -9.75 23.30
N SER A 261 -2.60 -9.88 22.00
CA SER A 261 -3.94 -9.75 21.45
C SER A 261 -4.79 -10.96 21.84
N THR A 262 -6.08 -10.90 21.53
CA THR A 262 -6.93 -12.09 21.44
C THR A 262 -6.37 -13.08 20.42
N ILE A 263 -6.83 -14.33 20.52
CA ILE A 263 -6.45 -15.39 19.58
C ILE A 263 -7.36 -15.30 18.37
N PHE A 264 -6.74 -15.27 17.19
CA PHE A 264 -7.40 -15.31 15.89
C PHE A 264 -7.24 -16.70 15.27
N SER A 265 -8.04 -16.98 14.24
CA SER A 265 -7.99 -18.23 13.48
C SER A 265 -8.06 -17.94 12.00
N VAL A 266 -7.30 -18.67 11.19
CA VAL A 266 -7.36 -18.62 9.74
C VAL A 266 -7.42 -20.03 9.18
N HIS A 267 -8.32 -20.25 8.21
CA HIS A 267 -8.41 -21.52 7.51
C HIS A 267 -7.42 -21.54 6.34
N VAL A 268 -6.52 -22.52 6.34
CA VAL A 268 -5.52 -22.75 5.31
C VAL A 268 -6.07 -23.80 4.35
N ALA A 269 -6.69 -23.36 3.26
CA ALA A 269 -7.23 -24.27 2.25
C ALA A 269 -6.13 -24.95 1.41
N ASN A 270 -5.03 -24.23 1.16
CA ASN A 270 -3.88 -24.74 0.41
C ASN A 270 -2.59 -24.49 1.21
N PRO A 271 -2.02 -25.51 1.88
CA PRO A 271 -0.85 -25.33 2.71
C PRO A 271 0.37 -24.76 1.96
N SER A 272 0.53 -25.05 0.67
CA SER A 272 1.66 -24.56 -0.13
C SER A 272 1.57 -23.07 -0.45
N ALA A 273 0.38 -22.49 -0.48
CA ALA A 273 0.18 -21.06 -0.74
C ALA A 273 0.38 -20.19 0.52
N GLY A 274 0.36 -20.82 1.70
CA GLY A 274 0.22 -20.14 2.99
C GLY A 274 -1.16 -19.49 3.18
N ALA A 275 -1.36 -18.83 4.31
CA ALA A 275 -2.58 -18.09 4.63
C ALA A 275 -2.29 -16.61 4.94
N PRO A 276 -2.85 -15.67 4.15
CA PRO A 276 -2.80 -14.26 4.52
C PRO A 276 -3.73 -14.00 5.71
N VAL A 277 -3.30 -13.11 6.59
CA VAL A 277 -4.06 -12.67 7.77
C VAL A 277 -4.08 -11.15 7.81
N ALA A 278 -5.22 -10.57 8.15
CA ALA A 278 -5.37 -9.12 8.27
C ALA A 278 -6.33 -8.78 9.40
N HIS A 279 -5.84 -8.06 10.42
CA HIS A 279 -6.66 -7.64 11.55
C HIS A 279 -6.39 -6.19 11.94
N LYS A 280 -7.48 -5.46 12.22
CA LYS A 280 -7.40 -4.18 12.91
C LYS A 280 -7.27 -4.44 14.39
N VAL A 281 -6.28 -3.82 15.02
CA VAL A 281 -5.95 -4.01 16.42
C VAL A 281 -5.76 -2.64 17.06
N GLU A 282 -6.47 -2.41 18.15
CA GLU A 282 -6.27 -1.23 19.00
C GLU A 282 -4.91 -1.35 19.68
N ILE A 283 -4.09 -0.30 19.58
CA ILE A 283 -2.75 -0.33 20.15
C ILE A 283 -2.82 -0.07 21.64
N PRO A 284 -2.23 -0.96 22.47
CA PRO A 284 -2.13 -0.71 23.89
C PRO A 284 -1.20 0.49 24.10
N LEU A 285 -1.80 1.64 24.40
CA LEU A 285 -1.04 2.82 24.78
C LEU A 285 -0.66 2.66 26.25
N PRO A 286 0.59 2.99 26.64
CA PRO A 286 0.95 3.02 28.05
C PRO A 286 -0.05 3.94 28.76
N SER A 287 -0.78 3.38 29.72
CA SER A 287 -1.68 4.19 30.55
C SER A 287 -0.85 5.33 31.11
N ALA A 288 -1.27 6.58 30.87
CA ALA A 288 -0.62 7.75 31.42
C ALA A 288 -0.41 7.46 32.89
N ALA A 289 0.85 7.38 33.33
CA ALA A 289 1.18 7.02 34.70
C ALA A 289 0.33 7.91 35.60
N VAL A 290 -0.66 7.32 36.27
CA VAL A 290 -1.50 8.05 37.20
C VAL A 290 -0.49 8.64 38.17
N PRO A 291 -0.41 9.98 38.30
CA PRO A 291 0.45 10.59 39.30
C PRO A 291 0.06 9.91 40.60
N GLY A 292 0.95 9.06 41.12
CA GLY A 292 0.65 8.32 42.34
C GLY A 292 0.19 9.33 43.37
N PRO A 293 -0.79 9.00 44.23
CA PRO A 293 -1.11 9.88 45.35
C PRO A 293 0.24 10.16 46.02
N GLN A 294 0.65 11.43 46.03
CA GLN A 294 1.86 11.86 46.71
C GLN A 294 1.73 11.32 48.13
N GLY A 295 2.38 10.18 48.38
CA GLY A 295 2.40 9.58 49.69
C GLY A 295 3.00 10.66 50.58
N GLY A 296 2.23 11.09 51.58
CA GLY A 296 2.64 12.03 52.60
C GLY A 296 3.75 11.46 53.49
N GLY A 297 4.85 11.03 52.89
CA GLY A 297 6.09 10.70 53.54
C GLY A 297 6.84 12.00 53.77
N GLY A 298 6.83 12.46 55.01
CA GLY A 298 7.47 13.70 55.44
C GLY A 298 8.92 13.80 54.96
N ALA A 299 9.23 14.93 54.33
CA ALA A 299 10.58 15.44 54.23
C ALA A 299 10.57 16.95 54.50
N ALA A 300 11.64 17.38 55.14
CA ALA A 300 12.03 18.73 55.53
C ALA A 300 11.57 19.88 54.61
N PRO A 301 11.45 21.11 55.17
CA PRO A 301 10.99 22.29 54.44
C PRO A 301 12.01 22.68 53.37
N GLY A 302 11.79 22.24 52.14
CA GLY A 302 12.68 22.49 51.02
C GLY A 302 11.93 22.54 49.70
N GLY A 303 11.31 23.69 49.42
CA GLY A 303 11.06 24.15 48.05
C GLY A 303 9.96 23.44 47.26
N PHE A 304 8.71 23.75 47.57
CA PHE A 304 7.71 23.82 46.50
C PHE A 304 8.16 24.91 45.53
N ALA A 305 8.08 24.65 44.23
CA ALA A 305 8.19 25.69 43.22
C ALA A 305 7.05 26.70 43.48
N GLN A 306 7.38 27.79 44.17
CA GLN A 306 6.47 28.90 44.33
C GLN A 306 6.15 29.41 42.92
N LEU A 307 4.86 29.59 42.65
CA LEU A 307 4.41 30.47 41.57
C LEU A 307 5.11 31.81 41.79
N GLN A 308 6.17 32.06 41.02
CA GLN A 308 6.81 33.36 41.05
C GLN A 308 5.74 34.35 40.57
N PRO A 309 5.38 35.36 41.38
CA PRO A 309 4.55 36.44 40.89
C PRO A 309 5.23 37.05 39.66
N PRO A 310 4.47 37.45 38.63
CA PRO A 310 5.05 38.03 37.43
C PRO A 310 5.93 39.22 37.83
N PRO A 311 7.07 39.41 37.14
CA PRO A 311 7.94 40.56 37.39
C PRO A 311 7.11 41.86 37.28
N PRO A 312 7.35 42.84 38.16
CA PRO A 312 6.63 44.11 38.11
C PRO A 312 6.82 44.75 36.72
N PRO A 313 5.76 45.32 36.13
CA PRO A 313 5.83 45.91 34.80
C PRO A 313 6.87 47.05 34.77
N PRO A 314 7.71 47.14 33.73
CA PRO A 314 8.63 48.25 33.57
C PRO A 314 7.85 49.49 33.11
N GLY A 315 7.63 50.43 34.03
CA GLY A 315 7.24 51.81 33.73
C GLY A 315 5.74 52.13 33.79
N PRO A 316 5.39 53.42 33.96
CA PRO A 316 4.01 53.88 34.01
C PRO A 316 3.34 53.67 32.65
N LEU A 317 2.28 52.88 32.63
CA LEU A 317 1.40 52.75 31.46
C LEU A 317 0.63 54.07 31.25
N PRO A 318 0.39 54.47 30.00
CA PRO A 318 -0.49 55.61 29.70
C PRO A 318 -1.90 55.37 30.25
N GLU A 319 -2.47 56.39 30.90
CA GLU A 319 -3.81 56.35 31.49
C GLU A 319 -4.87 55.97 30.44
N GLY A 320 -5.64 54.92 30.70
CA GLY A 320 -6.84 54.60 29.92
C GLY A 320 -7.08 53.12 29.56
N VAL A 321 -6.14 52.21 29.83
CA VAL A 321 -6.34 50.78 29.53
C VAL A 321 -6.66 50.01 30.82
N PRO A 322 -7.85 49.37 30.93
CA PRO A 322 -8.19 48.57 32.12
C PRO A 322 -7.23 47.37 32.26
N PRO A 323 -6.78 47.04 33.49
CA PRO A 323 -5.83 45.97 33.73
C PRO A 323 -6.39 44.63 33.27
N GLN A 324 -5.77 44.03 32.26
CA GLN A 324 -6.11 42.69 31.82
C GLN A 324 -5.49 41.69 32.81
N PRO A 325 -6.28 40.81 33.46
CA PRO A 325 -5.75 39.86 34.44
C PRO A 325 -4.78 38.90 33.75
N ALA A 326 -3.53 38.87 34.22
CA ALA A 326 -2.52 37.93 33.77
C ALA A 326 -2.97 36.52 34.16
N GLY A 327 -3.45 35.75 33.19
CA GLY A 327 -3.76 34.34 33.38
C GLY A 327 -2.50 33.55 33.77
N PRO A 328 -2.62 32.47 34.56
CA PRO A 328 -1.49 31.64 34.95
C PRO A 328 -0.77 31.11 33.70
N GLN A 329 0.49 31.50 33.51
CA GLN A 329 1.34 30.94 32.47
C GLN A 329 1.88 29.59 32.94
N LEU A 330 1.44 28.51 32.29
CA LEU A 330 2.08 27.19 32.41
C LEU A 330 3.42 27.23 31.67
N GLN A 331 4.45 27.80 32.29
CA GLN A 331 5.82 27.70 31.82
C GLN A 331 6.47 26.43 32.39
N GLY A 332 6.92 25.54 31.51
CA GLY A 332 7.95 24.54 31.85
C GLY A 332 7.49 23.10 32.13
N ALA A 333 6.18 22.78 32.12
CA ALA A 333 5.76 21.39 32.20
C ALA A 333 5.90 20.73 30.81
N THR A 334 6.96 19.94 30.61
CA THR A 334 7.09 19.02 29.49
C THR A 334 5.90 18.06 29.55
N LEU A 335 4.87 18.29 28.71
CA LEU A 335 3.78 17.35 28.54
C LEU A 335 4.37 15.97 28.22
N PRO A 336 3.88 14.88 28.85
CA PRO A 336 4.38 13.54 28.57
C PRO A 336 4.37 13.31 27.07
N ALA A 337 5.46 12.74 26.55
CA ALA A 337 5.64 12.57 25.12
C ALA A 337 4.44 11.83 24.54
N ASN A 338 3.64 12.51 23.72
CA ASN A 338 2.50 11.91 23.00
C ASN A 338 2.96 10.98 21.87
N GLU A 339 4.18 10.46 21.96
CA GLU A 339 4.85 9.68 20.93
C GLU A 339 5.06 8.26 21.45
N HIS A 340 4.44 7.30 20.78
CA HIS A 340 4.53 5.89 21.11
C HIS A 340 5.25 5.15 19.97
N LYS A 341 6.46 4.66 20.27
CA LYS A 341 7.25 3.79 19.40
C LYS A 341 7.32 2.41 20.02
N SER A 342 6.96 1.40 19.24
CA SER A 342 7.03 0.02 19.70
C SER A 342 7.13 -0.92 18.50
N SER A 343 7.15 -2.21 18.75
CA SER A 343 7.05 -3.24 17.73
C SER A 343 6.03 -4.29 18.11
N VAL A 344 5.62 -5.10 17.15
CA VAL A 344 4.68 -6.20 17.33
C VAL A 344 5.15 -7.37 16.48
N ARG A 345 4.92 -8.60 16.93
CA ARG A 345 5.19 -9.80 16.12
C ARG A 345 3.96 -10.69 16.04
N LEU A 346 3.84 -11.42 14.93
CA LEU A 346 2.84 -12.46 14.74
C LEU A 346 3.38 -13.75 15.37
N VAL A 347 2.56 -14.40 16.20
CA VAL A 347 2.87 -15.66 16.86
C VAL A 347 1.82 -16.68 16.47
N VAL A 348 2.24 -17.72 15.77
CA VAL A 348 1.38 -18.83 15.40
C VAL A 348 1.36 -19.86 16.53
N LEU A 349 0.16 -20.16 17.02
CA LEU A 349 -0.06 -21.09 18.13
C LEU A 349 -0.09 -22.53 17.58
N SER A 350 1.10 -23.03 17.25
CA SER A 350 1.35 -24.42 16.90
C SER A 350 2.26 -25.07 17.94
N ALA A 351 2.48 -26.39 17.86
CA ALA A 351 3.42 -27.09 18.74
C ALA A 351 4.82 -26.44 18.76
N ALA A 352 5.26 -25.87 17.64
CA ALA A 352 6.56 -25.22 17.50
C ALA A 352 6.57 -23.71 17.84
N ASN A 353 5.40 -23.08 18.06
CA ASN A 353 5.25 -21.63 18.28
C ASN A 353 6.08 -20.76 17.30
N VAL A 354 5.73 -20.80 16.01
CA VAL A 354 6.43 -20.03 14.97
C VAL A 354 6.18 -18.53 15.15
N LYS A 355 7.25 -17.72 15.15
CA LYS A 355 7.21 -16.27 15.36
C LYS A 355 7.73 -15.53 14.14
N SER A 356 7.07 -14.45 13.75
CA SER A 356 7.60 -13.52 12.76
C SER A 356 8.74 -12.67 13.34
N ALA A 357 9.50 -12.02 12.45
CA ALA A 357 10.29 -10.86 12.84
C ALA A 357 9.38 -9.75 13.43
N PRO A 358 9.91 -8.90 14.34
CA PRO A 358 9.16 -7.75 14.86
C PRO A 358 8.90 -6.72 13.76
N ALA A 359 7.65 -6.28 13.64
CA ALA A 359 7.25 -5.15 12.80
C ALA A 359 7.14 -3.90 13.68
N SER A 360 7.90 -2.87 13.37
CA SER A 360 7.92 -1.61 14.14
C SER A 360 6.77 -0.70 13.74
N TYR A 361 6.24 0.06 14.70
CA TYR A 361 5.26 1.11 14.44
C TYR A 361 5.57 2.35 15.30
N HIS A 362 5.07 3.49 14.83
CA HIS A 362 5.26 4.79 15.47
C HIS A 362 3.94 5.55 15.42
N ILE A 363 3.39 5.88 16.58
CA ILE A 363 2.16 6.66 16.73
C ILE A 363 2.51 7.97 17.43
N VAL A 364 1.96 9.08 16.94
CA VAL A 364 1.90 10.34 17.66
C VAL A 364 0.44 10.66 17.94
N CYS A 365 0.08 10.61 19.21
CA CYS A 365 -1.22 11.03 19.69
C CYS A 365 -1.30 12.57 19.61
N GLU A 366 -2.31 13.10 18.93
CA GLU A 366 -2.64 14.51 19.12
C GLU A 366 -3.33 14.67 20.49
N PRO A 367 -2.89 15.61 21.35
CA PRO A 367 -3.57 15.87 22.60
C PRO A 367 -4.99 16.31 22.27
N ARG A 368 -6.00 15.64 22.85
CA ARG A 368 -7.38 16.12 22.79
C ARG A 368 -7.45 17.42 23.57
N VAL A 369 -7.26 18.54 22.89
CA VAL A 369 -7.62 19.85 23.45
C VAL A 369 -9.13 19.82 23.58
N ARG A 370 -9.66 19.73 24.82
CA ARG A 370 -11.09 19.81 25.05
C ARG A 370 -11.57 21.14 24.45
N PRO A 371 -12.48 21.13 23.45
CA PRO A 371 -13.10 22.36 22.98
C PRO A 371 -13.84 22.97 24.17
N GLY A 372 -13.45 24.17 24.60
CA GLY A 372 -14.13 24.90 25.67
C GLY A 372 -13.27 25.36 26.85
N VAL A 373 -12.01 24.95 26.97
CA VAL A 373 -11.08 25.66 27.87
C VAL A 373 -10.56 26.86 27.10
N ALA A 374 -11.33 27.95 27.12
CA ALA A 374 -10.86 29.24 26.64
C ALA A 374 -9.58 29.58 27.41
N GLY A 375 -8.44 29.63 26.71
CA GLY A 375 -7.27 30.29 27.26
C GLY A 375 -7.68 31.71 27.67
N PRO A 376 -7.16 32.25 28.79
CA PRO A 376 -7.52 33.58 29.27
C PRO A 376 -7.11 34.61 28.20
N GLY A 377 -8.05 35.00 27.34
CA GLY A 377 -7.84 35.96 26.24
C GLY A 377 -8.41 35.59 24.87
N GLY A 378 -8.88 34.36 24.65
CA GLY A 378 -9.46 33.97 23.35
C GLY A 378 -10.97 34.19 23.28
N MET A 379 -11.44 35.08 22.41
CA MET A 379 -12.86 35.22 22.09
C MET A 379 -13.46 33.86 21.75
N ALA A 380 -14.57 33.51 22.41
CA ALA A 380 -15.29 32.26 22.21
C ALA A 380 -15.66 32.11 20.72
N VAL A 381 -15.14 31.05 20.09
CA VAL A 381 -15.63 30.62 18.78
C VAL A 381 -17.04 30.07 19.01
N PRO A 382 -18.09 30.62 18.36
CA PRO A 382 -19.46 30.14 18.56
C PRO A 382 -19.55 28.68 18.15
N ALA A 383 -20.17 27.87 19.01
CA ALA A 383 -20.50 26.49 18.70
C ALA A 383 -21.36 26.44 17.43
N THR A 384 -20.90 25.72 16.41
CA THR A 384 -21.68 25.43 15.23
C THR A 384 -22.91 24.62 15.65
N PRO A 385 -24.14 25.01 15.26
CA PRO A 385 -25.33 24.28 15.66
C PRO A 385 -25.29 22.86 15.09
N GLU A 386 -25.42 21.90 16.00
CA GLU A 386 -25.56 20.48 15.74
C GLU A 386 -26.85 20.28 14.94
N PHE A 387 -26.71 19.87 13.67
CA PHE A 387 -27.84 19.60 12.79
C PHE A 387 -28.47 18.28 13.24
N ASP A 388 -29.53 18.40 14.02
CA ASP A 388 -30.40 17.32 14.47
C ASP A 388 -30.91 16.54 13.24
N ARG A 389 -30.44 15.30 13.09
CA ARG A 389 -30.92 14.39 12.04
C ARG A 389 -32.03 13.55 12.65
N ASP A 390 -33.25 13.90 12.25
CA ASP A 390 -34.48 13.14 12.44
C ASP A 390 -34.28 11.65 12.09
N PRO A 391 -34.36 10.73 13.08
CA PRO A 391 -34.16 9.30 12.87
C PRO A 391 -35.33 8.60 12.15
N ASP A 392 -36.45 9.29 11.89
CA ASP A 392 -37.67 8.67 11.33
C ASP A 392 -37.91 8.94 9.84
N ARG A 393 -36.92 9.47 9.09
CA ARG A 393 -37.09 9.68 7.64
C ARG A 393 -36.87 8.37 6.86
N PRO A 394 -37.90 7.77 6.23
CA PRO A 394 -37.75 6.51 5.52
C PRO A 394 -36.88 6.68 4.27
N VAL A 395 -35.91 5.77 4.13
CA VAL A 395 -35.07 5.62 2.94
C VAL A 395 -35.92 5.08 1.80
N VAL A 396 -36.17 5.91 0.78
CA VAL A 396 -36.79 5.47 -0.48
C VAL A 396 -35.75 4.68 -1.27
N THR A 397 -35.81 3.35 -1.17
CA THR A 397 -35.08 2.43 -2.06
C THR A 397 -35.76 2.41 -3.43
N GLY A 398 -35.21 3.17 -4.37
CA GLY A 398 -35.56 3.07 -5.79
C GLY A 398 -34.84 1.89 -6.43
N THR A 399 -35.58 0.83 -6.73
CA THR A 399 -35.12 -0.33 -7.53
C THR A 399 -34.91 0.10 -8.98
N VAL A 400 -33.68 0.01 -9.48
CA VAL A 400 -33.37 0.20 -10.90
C VAL A 400 -33.49 -1.16 -11.61
N PRO A 401 -34.25 -1.29 -12.71
CA PRO A 401 -34.38 -2.56 -13.41
C PRO A 401 -33.11 -2.91 -14.20
N ASN A 402 -32.80 -4.21 -14.15
CA ASN A 402 -31.72 -4.90 -14.82
C ASN A 402 -31.83 -4.72 -16.34
N ARG A 403 -30.81 -4.17 -17.00
CA ARG A 403 -30.75 -4.08 -18.45
C ARG A 403 -30.00 -5.29 -18.99
N GLU A 404 -30.73 -6.12 -19.74
CA GLU A 404 -30.27 -7.29 -20.50
C GLU A 404 -28.96 -7.01 -21.27
N GLN A 405 -27.96 -7.86 -21.04
CA GLN A 405 -26.84 -8.03 -21.96
C GLN A 405 -27.25 -9.02 -23.05
N THR A 406 -27.52 -8.51 -24.24
CA THR A 406 -27.76 -9.30 -25.44
C THR A 406 -26.43 -9.84 -25.97
N ALA A 407 -26.33 -11.17 -26.10
CA ALA A 407 -25.22 -11.85 -26.75
C ALA A 407 -25.24 -11.59 -28.27
N PRO A 408 -24.10 -11.38 -28.95
CA PRO A 408 -24.08 -11.34 -30.41
C PRO A 408 -24.10 -12.76 -30.98
N ALA A 409 -25.06 -12.95 -31.89
CA ALA A 409 -25.36 -14.17 -32.61
C ALA A 409 -24.29 -14.57 -33.62
N ARG A 410 -24.12 -15.88 -33.78
CA ARG A 410 -23.43 -16.53 -34.90
C ARG A 410 -24.06 -16.12 -36.23
N ARG A 411 -23.23 -15.78 -37.22
CA ARG A 411 -23.63 -15.81 -38.63
C ARG A 411 -22.53 -16.46 -39.46
N ALA A 412 -22.80 -17.69 -39.88
CA ALA A 412 -22.19 -18.31 -41.03
C ALA A 412 -22.94 -17.85 -42.29
N THR A 413 -22.20 -17.49 -43.33
CA THR A 413 -22.67 -17.59 -44.72
C THR A 413 -21.45 -17.71 -45.62
N ASP A 414 -21.37 -18.86 -46.29
CA ASP A 414 -20.61 -19.10 -47.51
C ASP A 414 -20.99 -18.11 -48.62
N ARG A 415 -20.03 -17.69 -49.46
CA ARG A 415 -20.06 -17.95 -50.92
C ARG A 415 -18.79 -17.47 -51.66
N ALA A 416 -18.18 -18.45 -52.32
CA ALA A 416 -17.49 -18.49 -53.62
C ALA A 416 -17.06 -17.20 -54.36
N GLY A 417 -15.80 -17.25 -54.85
CA GLY A 417 -15.52 -17.06 -56.28
C GLY A 417 -14.25 -16.29 -56.65
N GLN A 418 -13.51 -16.84 -57.62
CA GLN A 418 -12.41 -16.28 -58.47
C GLN A 418 -10.98 -16.53 -57.98
N THR A 419 -10.22 -17.52 -58.49
CA THR A 419 -9.61 -17.81 -59.82
C THR A 419 -8.19 -17.25 -59.99
N GLY A 420 -7.27 -18.12 -60.42
CA GLY A 420 -5.87 -17.85 -60.81
C GLY A 420 -4.93 -18.88 -60.18
N GLU A 421 -4.77 -20.10 -60.68
CA GLU A 421 -4.10 -20.55 -61.93
C GLU A 421 -2.55 -20.61 -61.83
N THR A 422 -2.00 -21.72 -62.37
CA THR A 422 -0.58 -22.15 -62.55
C THR A 422 0.16 -22.76 -61.35
N ASP A 423 0.93 -23.85 -61.44
CA ASP A 423 1.11 -24.99 -62.36
C ASP A 423 2.03 -25.99 -61.58
N PRO A 424 1.80 -27.32 -61.58
CA PRO A 424 2.61 -28.29 -60.84
C PRO A 424 3.58 -29.04 -61.77
N ARG A 425 4.89 -29.07 -61.43
CA ARG A 425 5.82 -30.13 -61.86
C ARG A 425 7.17 -30.01 -61.15
N GLY A 426 7.54 -31.04 -60.40
CA GLY A 426 8.87 -31.19 -59.80
C GLY A 426 8.93 -32.34 -58.81
N ARG A 427 9.09 -33.56 -59.34
CA ARG A 427 9.37 -34.81 -58.58
C ARG A 427 10.90 -35.09 -58.61
N PRO A 428 11.42 -36.14 -57.94
CA PRO A 428 12.44 -36.08 -56.90
C PRO A 428 13.80 -36.65 -57.38
N ASP A 429 14.79 -36.68 -56.48
CA ASP A 429 15.64 -37.85 -56.17
C ASP A 429 16.91 -37.39 -55.44
N GLY A 430 17.32 -38.14 -54.42
CA GLY A 430 18.50 -37.80 -53.62
C GLY A 430 18.68 -38.68 -52.38
N GLU A 431 18.70 -39.99 -52.59
CA GLU A 431 19.15 -41.00 -51.64
C GLU A 431 20.66 -40.81 -51.35
N VAL A 432 21.05 -40.72 -50.06
CA VAL A 432 22.44 -40.91 -49.63
C VAL A 432 22.45 -41.82 -48.42
N ARG A 433 23.10 -42.97 -48.60
CA ARG A 433 23.38 -44.02 -47.61
C ARG A 433 24.88 -44.03 -47.31
N GLU A 434 25.22 -44.66 -46.18
CA GLU A 434 26.56 -45.07 -45.68
C GLU A 434 27.40 -43.97 -45.00
N ARG A 435 28.06 -44.18 -43.85
CA ARG A 435 28.61 -45.40 -43.21
C ARG A 435 28.88 -45.14 -41.72
N THR A 436 28.69 -46.16 -40.88
CA THR A 436 29.31 -46.34 -39.56
C THR A 436 30.81 -46.60 -39.70
N PRO A 437 31.63 -46.29 -38.68
CA PRO A 437 32.72 -47.19 -38.33
C PRO A 437 32.69 -47.59 -36.85
N GLU A 438 32.84 -48.89 -36.62
CA GLU A 438 33.37 -49.45 -35.37
C GLU A 438 34.88 -49.22 -35.30
N ARG A 439 35.36 -48.73 -34.15
CA ARG A 439 36.48 -49.34 -33.43
C ARG A 439 36.45 -48.93 -31.96
#